data_AF-A0A9D5SDZ7-F1
#
_entry.id   AF-A0A9D5SDZ7-F1
#
_cell.length_a   1.000
_cell.length_b   1.000
_cell.length_c   1.000
_cell.angle_alpha   90.00
_cell.angle_beta   90.00
_cell.angle_gamma   90.00
#
_symmetry.space_group_name_H-M   'P 1'
#
loop_
_entity.id
_entity.type
_entity.pdbx_description
1 polymer ?
#
loop_
_entity_poly.entity_id
_entity_poly.type
_entity_poly.pdbx_seq_one_letter_code
_entity_poly.pdbx_strand_id
1 'polypeptide(L)'
;MNKIEIAGKSYPVRATMGALVRFRQMQGKEVSEMDENSSEDVCAYVYCILVSACNADKINFEYDFLTFCDIVDLTTINRISQMLVDPSTEKKTANL
;
A
#
# COMPACT_ATOMS: atom_id res chain seq x y z
N MET A 1 7.07 13.00 -4.75
CA MET A 1 7.12 11.52 -4.71
C MET A 1 6.96 11.10 -3.27
N ASN A 2 5.93 10.33 -2.94
CA ASN A 2 5.60 9.95 -1.57
C ASN A 2 6.59 8.89 -1.06
N LYS A 3 7.03 9.03 0.19
CA LYS A 3 7.94 8.09 0.85
C LYS A 3 7.50 7.83 2.28
N ILE A 4 7.69 6.60 2.76
CA ILE A 4 7.45 6.21 4.15
C ILE A 4 8.74 5.69 4.79
N GLU A 5 8.89 5.90 6.08
CA GLU A 5 9.99 5.33 6.86
C GLU A 5 9.51 4.06 7.58
N ILE A 6 10.22 2.96 7.38
CA ILE A 6 9.95 1.67 8.03
C ILE A 6 11.29 1.14 8.55
N ALA A 7 11.36 0.87 9.86
CA ALA A 7 12.59 0.43 10.54
C ALA A 7 13.83 1.28 10.19
N GLY A 8 13.69 2.61 10.16
CA GLY A 8 14.78 3.55 9.87
C GLY A 8 15.21 3.63 8.40
N LYS A 9 14.51 2.94 7.48
CA LYS A 9 14.77 2.98 6.03
C LYS A 9 13.61 3.66 5.30
N SER A 10 13.94 4.48 4.29
CA SER A 10 12.95 5.20 3.49
C SER A 10 12.57 4.44 2.22
N TYR A 11 11.27 4.22 2.02
CA TYR A 11 10.73 3.45 0.89
C TYR A 11 9.75 4.29 0.04
N PRO A 12 9.74 4.12 -1.29
CA PRO A 12 8.79 4.80 -2.17
C PRO A 12 7.39 4.25 -1.98
N VAL A 13 6.39 5.14 -2.00
CA VAL A 13 4.98 4.79 -1.94
C VAL A 13 4.31 5.30 -3.22
N ARG A 14 3.80 4.38 -4.04
CA ARG A 14 2.88 4.69 -5.15
C ARG A 14 2.06 3.46 -5.52
N ALA A 15 0.78 3.67 -5.82
CA ALA A 15 -0.04 2.64 -6.43
C ALA A 15 0.52 2.29 -7.82
N THR A 16 0.64 0.99 -8.12
CA THR A 16 1.11 0.50 -9.42
C THR A 16 0.29 -0.72 -9.83
N MET A 17 0.20 -0.99 -11.14
CA MET A 17 -0.45 -2.23 -11.63
C MET A 17 0.18 -3.49 -11.03
N GLY A 18 1.50 -3.47 -10.77
CA GLY A 18 2.20 -4.58 -10.12
C GLY A 18 1.79 -4.79 -8.65
N ALA A 19 1.27 -3.77 -7.97
CA ALA A 19 0.72 -3.92 -6.62
C ALA A 19 -0.65 -4.64 -6.67
N LEU A 20 -1.50 -4.28 -7.63
CA LEU A 20 -2.81 -4.92 -7.84
C LEU A 20 -2.65 -6.43 -8.14
N VAL A 21 -1.74 -6.78 -9.06
CA VAL A 21 -1.48 -8.19 -9.42
C VAL A 21 -0.96 -8.99 -8.22
N ARG A 22 -0.05 -8.41 -7.42
CA ARG A 22 0.49 -9.05 -6.22
C ARG A 22 -0.59 -9.27 -5.16
N PHE A 23 -1.43 -8.27 -4.92
CA PHE A 23 -2.52 -8.38 -3.96
C PHE A 23 -3.45 -9.52 -4.34
N ARG A 24 -3.86 -9.59 -5.62
CA ARG A 24 -4.71 -10.68 -6.10
C ARG A 24 -4.07 -12.05 -5.96
N GLN A 25 -2.77 -12.17 -6.24
CA GLN A 25 -2.05 -13.43 -6.07
C GLN A 25 -1.95 -13.85 -4.59
N MET A 26 -1.83 -12.88 -3.68
CA MET A 26 -1.70 -13.12 -2.24
C MET A 26 -3.03 -13.44 -1.57
N GLN A 27 -4.09 -12.70 -1.90
CA GLN A 27 -5.38 -12.73 -1.21
C GLN A 27 -6.46 -13.54 -1.94
N GLY A 28 -6.23 -13.89 -3.22
CA GLY A 28 -7.21 -14.61 -4.04
C GLY A 28 -8.42 -13.78 -4.48
N LYS A 29 -8.39 -12.45 -4.26
CA LYS A 29 -9.45 -11.49 -4.60
C LYS A 29 -8.88 -10.20 -5.16
N GLU A 30 -9.68 -9.45 -5.91
CA GLU A 30 -9.25 -8.16 -6.48
C GLU A 30 -9.24 -7.05 -5.41
N VAL A 31 -8.48 -5.97 -5.64
CA VAL A 31 -8.45 -4.82 -4.69
C VAL A 31 -9.83 -4.16 -4.57
N SER A 32 -10.66 -4.20 -5.60
CA SER A 32 -12.05 -3.73 -5.55
C SER A 32 -12.96 -4.55 -4.63
N GLU A 33 -12.52 -5.74 -4.23
CA GLU A 33 -13.24 -6.66 -3.33
C GLU A 33 -12.62 -6.67 -1.92
N MET A 34 -11.66 -5.78 -1.66
CA MET A 34 -11.05 -5.58 -0.35
C MET A 34 -12.09 -5.06 0.65
N ASP A 35 -12.07 -5.59 1.88
CA ASP A 35 -12.78 -4.98 3.00
C ASP A 35 -11.88 -3.89 3.62
N GLU A 36 -12.25 -2.63 3.43
CA GLU A 36 -11.50 -1.49 3.98
C GLU A 36 -11.49 -1.46 5.52
N ASN A 37 -12.38 -2.21 6.18
CA ASN A 37 -12.37 -2.37 7.64
C ASN A 37 -11.50 -3.53 8.11
N SER A 38 -11.04 -4.39 7.19
CA SER A 38 -10.12 -5.48 7.49
C SER A 38 -8.69 -4.94 7.56
N SER A 39 -8.13 -4.89 8.76
CA SER A 39 -6.73 -4.50 8.96
C SER A 39 -5.77 -5.41 8.20
N GLU A 40 -6.13 -6.69 8.04
CA GLU A 40 -5.35 -7.66 7.26
C GLU A 40 -5.34 -7.30 5.77
N ASP A 41 -6.51 -7.05 5.17
CA ASP A 41 -6.58 -6.72 3.74
C ASP A 41 -5.84 -5.41 3.45
N VAL A 42 -6.06 -4.38 4.28
CA VAL A 42 -5.42 -3.07 4.12
C VAL A 42 -3.90 -3.22 4.26
N CYS A 43 -3.43 -3.99 5.24
CA CYS A 43 -2.00 -4.24 5.45
C CYS A 43 -1.40 -5.02 4.27
N ALA A 44 -2.09 -6.06 3.77
CA ALA A 44 -1.67 -6.82 2.59
C ALA A 44 -1.58 -5.95 1.34
N TYR A 45 -2.53 -5.04 1.14
CA TYR A 45 -2.50 -4.12 0.01
C TYR A 45 -1.33 -3.14 0.10
N VAL A 46 -1.12 -2.54 1.28
CA VAL A 46 0.03 -1.66 1.55
C VAL A 46 1.36 -2.38 1.33
N TYR A 47 1.50 -3.62 1.79
CA TYR A 47 2.68 -4.44 1.55
C TYR A 47 2.93 -4.60 0.04
N CYS A 48 1.90 -4.95 -0.73
CA CYS A 48 2.00 -5.10 -2.19
C CYS A 48 2.43 -3.81 -2.89
N ILE A 49 1.99 -2.66 -2.39
CA ILE A 49 2.38 -1.33 -2.88
C ILE A 49 3.88 -1.11 -2.68
N LEU A 50 4.37 -1.35 -1.47
CA LEU A 50 5.78 -1.15 -1.14
C LEU A 50 6.68 -2.08 -1.96
N VAL A 51 6.36 -3.37 -2.01
CA VAL A 51 7.12 -4.35 -2.81
C VAL A 51 7.14 -3.95 -4.29
N SER A 52 6.00 -3.56 -4.85
CA SER A 52 5.93 -3.20 -6.27
C SER A 52 6.68 -1.91 -6.58
N ALA A 53 6.54 -0.87 -5.74
CA ALA A 53 7.24 0.41 -5.92
C ALA A 53 8.75 0.25 -5.75
N CYS A 54 9.20 -0.48 -4.72
CA CYS A 54 10.61 -0.77 -4.49
C CYS A 54 11.22 -1.55 -5.66
N ASN A 55 10.52 -2.59 -6.16
CA ASN A 55 11.00 -3.38 -7.30
C ASN A 55 11.15 -2.54 -8.58
N ALA A 56 10.21 -1.63 -8.82
CA ALA A 56 10.28 -0.73 -9.97
C ALA A 56 11.44 0.27 -9.85
N ASP A 57 11.75 0.73 -8.64
CA ASP A 57 12.83 1.69 -8.37
C ASP A 57 14.18 1.01 -8.04
N LYS A 58 14.25 -0.33 -8.15
CA LYS A 58 15.43 -1.16 -7.83
C LYS A 58 15.93 -0.96 -6.38
N ILE A 59 15.00 -0.68 -5.46
CA ILE A 59 15.26 -0.61 -4.03
C ILE A 59 15.02 -1.99 -3.41
N ASN A 60 15.95 -2.44 -2.59
CA ASN A 60 15.84 -3.71 -1.89
C ASN A 60 14.81 -3.62 -0.75
N PHE A 61 13.77 -4.45 -0.81
CA PHE A 61 12.73 -4.59 0.21
C PHE A 61 12.76 -6.03 0.72
N GLU A 62 13.46 -6.25 1.83
CA GLU A 62 13.84 -7.58 2.33
C GLU A 62 12.79 -8.23 3.24
N TYR A 63 11.69 -7.53 3.52
CA TYR A 63 10.66 -8.01 4.43
C TYR A 63 9.65 -8.88 3.66
N ASP A 64 9.45 -10.10 4.15
CA ASP A 64 8.24 -10.85 3.80
C ASP A 64 7.00 -10.21 4.45
N PHE A 65 5.82 -10.73 4.12
CA PHE A 65 4.57 -10.12 4.60
C PHE A 65 4.45 -10.12 6.12
N LEU A 66 4.78 -11.24 6.79
CA LEU A 66 4.66 -11.34 8.25
C LEU A 66 5.69 -10.45 8.96
N THR A 67 6.94 -10.44 8.50
CA THR A 67 7.99 -9.56 9.03
C THR A 67 7.60 -8.09 8.85
N PHE A 68 6.98 -7.74 7.71
CA PHE A 68 6.44 -6.40 7.53
C PHE A 68 5.35 -6.08 8.55
N CYS A 69 4.39 -6.99 8.77
CA CYS A 69 3.34 -6.83 9.78
C CYS A 69 3.88 -6.68 11.20
N ASP A 70 4.98 -7.36 11.54
CA ASP A 70 5.62 -7.25 12.85
C ASP A 70 6.30 -5.89 13.08
N ILE A 71 6.70 -5.20 12.00
CA ILE A 71 7.43 -3.93 12.05
C ILE A 71 6.48 -2.72 12.00
N VAL A 72 5.37 -2.82 11.27
CA VAL A 72 4.45 -1.69 11.05
C VAL A 72 3.33 -1.66 12.08
N ASP A 73 3.03 -0.46 12.56
CA ASP A 73 1.86 -0.20 13.38
C ASP A 73 0.69 0.33 12.54
N LEU A 74 -0.50 0.38 13.15
CA LEU A 74 -1.71 0.93 12.51
C LEU A 74 -1.51 2.39 12.05
N THR A 75 -0.71 3.17 12.77
CA THR A 75 -0.39 4.56 12.40
C THR A 75 0.34 4.62 11.06
N THR A 76 1.34 3.75 10.87
CA THR A 76 2.12 3.66 9.63
C THR A 76 1.24 3.24 8.46
N ILE A 77 0.40 2.24 8.65
CA ILE A 77 -0.56 1.77 7.63
C ILE A 77 -1.51 2.91 7.23
N ASN A 78 -2.14 3.58 8.19
CA ASN A 78 -3.04 4.70 7.94
C ASN A 78 -2.36 5.85 7.18
N ARG A 79 -1.10 6.15 7.53
CA ARG A 79 -0.32 7.18 6.83
C ARG A 79 -0.07 6.78 5.38
N ILE A 80 0.26 5.53 5.10
CA ILE A 80 0.44 5.05 3.73
C ILE A 80 -0.88 5.12 2.97
N SER A 81 -2.00 4.67 3.55
CA SER A 81 -3.32 4.77 2.93
C SER A 81 -3.68 6.21 2.54
N GLN A 82 -3.42 7.19 3.42
CA GLN A 82 -3.62 8.61 3.12
C GLN A 82 -2.72 9.12 1.98
N MET A 83 -1.49 8.61 1.86
CA MET A 83 -0.58 8.96 0.76
C MET A 83 -1.03 8.41 -0.60
N LEU A 84 -1.91 7.42 -0.61
CA LEU A 84 -2.43 6.76 -1.82
C LEU A 84 -3.73 7.39 -2.31
N VAL A 85 -4.43 8.14 -1.45
CA VAL A 85 -5.54 9.00 -1.85
C VAL A 85 -4.95 10.15 -2.68
N ASP A 86 -5.16 10.10 -3.98
CA ASP A 86 -4.74 11.17 -4.88
C ASP A 86 -5.60 12.42 -4.62
N PRO A 87 -5.01 13.61 -4.33
CA PRO A 87 -5.79 14.84 -4.19
C PRO A 87 -6.59 15.22 -5.45
N SER A 88 -6.29 14.64 -6.62
CA SER A 88 -7.08 14.80 -7.85
C SER A 88 -8.28 13.84 -7.96
N THR A 89 -8.44 12.90 -7.02
CA THR A 89 -9.63 12.04 -6.90
C THR A 89 -10.74 12.60 -6.01
N GLU A 90 -10.66 13.87 -5.59
CA GLU A 90 -11.86 14.66 -5.30
C GLU A 90 -12.69 14.74 -6.59
N LYS A 91 -13.56 13.74 -6.81
CA LYS A 91 -14.73 13.94 -7.66
C LYS A 91 -15.41 15.19 -7.14
N LYS A 92 -15.45 16.23 -7.98
CA LYS A 92 -16.47 17.27 -7.99
C LYS A 92 -17.76 16.68 -7.44
N THR A 93 -18.13 17.05 -6.22
CA THR A 93 -19.54 17.09 -5.83
C THR A 93 -20.15 18.18 -6.71
N ALA A 94 -20.53 17.79 -7.93
CA ALA A 94 -21.35 18.61 -8.79
C ALA A 94 -22.72 18.71 -8.10
N ASN A 95 -23.08 19.94 -7.78
CA ASN A 95 -24.41 20.36 -7.33
C ASN A 95 -25.52 19.57 -8.01
N LEU A 96 -26.49 19.11 -7.21
CA LEU A 96 -27.92 19.05 -7.52
C LEU A 96 -28.70 19.15 -6.22
#